data_AF-A0A165S6C8-F1
#
_entry.id   AF-A0A165S6C8-F1
#
_cell.length_a   1.000
_cell.length_b   1.000
_cell.length_c   1.000
_cell.angle_alpha   90.00
_cell.angle_beta   90.00
_cell.angle_gamma   90.00
#
_symmetry.space_group_name_H-M   'P 1'
#
loop_
_entity.id
_entity.type
_entity.pdbx_description
1 polymer ?
#
loop_
_entity_poly.entity_id
_entity_poly.type
_entity_poly.pdbx_seq_one_letter_code
_entity_poly.pdbx_strand_id
1 'polypeptide(L)'
;MEHEEDAHCIALIHCLPGSCALRTRQAETSDVSVLPPVAYLLPDETQHQVALELIENSQIDMPSLTDSGLALKCYSSLATEFDPLPQKYAVFLGFNLSSSIDLEEPHLQGPSALQCATVEVEKVLQEEVVIDEEGTGGEATEHLDDLDADENESVVTDTPKDSNINEDLLRFSYSFTDIPI
;
A
#
# COMPACT_ATOMS: atom_id res chain seq x y z
N MET A 1 -8.51 -8.59 -35.48
CA MET A 1 -8.41 -8.02 -34.12
C MET A 1 -7.01 -7.48 -33.91
N GLU A 2 -5.96 -8.32 -33.96
CA GLU A 2 -4.55 -7.88 -33.81
C GLU A 2 -4.13 -6.74 -34.76
N HIS A 3 -4.47 -6.80 -36.06
CA HIS A 3 -4.13 -5.72 -37.01
C HIS A 3 -4.79 -4.37 -36.72
N GLU A 4 -5.93 -4.37 -36.04
CA GLU A 4 -6.70 -3.17 -35.73
C GLU A 4 -6.13 -2.51 -34.45
N GLU A 5 -5.72 -3.33 -33.48
CA GLU A 5 -4.99 -2.90 -32.29
C GLU A 5 -3.60 -2.35 -32.65
N ASP A 6 -2.88 -2.99 -33.57
CA ASP A 6 -1.60 -2.50 -34.06
C ASP A 6 -1.74 -1.12 -34.72
N ALA A 7 -2.75 -0.94 -35.59
CA ALA A 7 -3.00 0.34 -36.24
C ALA A 7 -3.35 1.44 -35.22
N HIS A 8 -4.13 1.09 -34.20
CA HIS A 8 -4.49 1.99 -33.11
C HIS A 8 -3.26 2.40 -32.27
N CYS A 9 -2.40 1.45 -31.90
CA CYS A 9 -1.15 1.70 -31.19
C CYS A 9 -0.20 2.60 -32.00
N ILE A 10 -0.05 2.34 -33.30
CA ILE A 10 0.76 3.19 -34.19
C ILE A 10 0.19 4.61 -34.25
N ALA A 11 -1.13 4.76 -34.34
CA ALA A 11 -1.78 6.07 -34.34
C ALA A 11 -1.53 6.84 -33.03
N LEU A 12 -1.60 6.16 -31.88
CA LEU A 12 -1.28 6.73 -30.58
C LEU A 12 0.18 7.18 -30.48
N ILE A 13 1.13 6.35 -30.94
CA ILE A 13 2.56 6.69 -30.98
C ILE A 13 2.80 7.92 -31.86
N HIS A 14 2.07 8.06 -32.97
CA HIS A 14 2.17 9.23 -33.85
C HIS A 14 1.71 10.52 -33.18
N CYS A 15 0.75 10.43 -32.25
CA CYS A 15 0.26 11.59 -31.50
C CYS A 15 1.21 12.04 -30.37
N LEU A 16 2.27 11.28 -30.06
CA LEU A 16 3.21 11.66 -29.02
C LEU A 16 4.06 12.88 -29.43
N PRO A 17 4.29 13.84 -28.51
CA PRO A 17 5.17 14.98 -28.77
C PRO A 17 6.58 14.53 -29.17
N GLY A 18 7.07 15.01 -30.31
CA GLY A 18 8.40 14.65 -30.83
C GLY A 18 8.45 13.38 -31.70
N SER A 19 7.31 12.68 -31.90
CA SER A 19 7.23 11.49 -32.77
C SER A 19 7.73 11.76 -34.20
N CYS A 20 7.39 12.91 -34.78
CA CYS A 20 7.85 13.31 -36.11
C CYS A 20 9.37 13.43 -36.18
N ALA A 21 10.00 14.01 -35.16
CA ALA A 21 11.46 14.17 -35.12
C ALA A 21 12.18 12.82 -35.00
N LEU A 22 11.62 11.87 -34.23
CA LEU A 22 12.15 10.51 -34.12
C LEU A 22 12.07 9.76 -35.46
N ARG A 23 10.97 9.89 -36.20
CA ARG A 23 10.78 9.23 -37.49
C ARG A 23 11.66 9.83 -38.59
N THR A 24 11.81 11.16 -38.61
CA THR A 24 12.74 11.82 -39.54
C THR A 24 14.17 11.34 -39.29
N ARG A 25 14.59 11.27 -38.03
CA ARG A 25 15.90 10.73 -37.67
C ARG A 25 16.04 9.26 -38.07
N GLN A 26 15.02 8.43 -37.83
CA GLN A 26 15.02 7.02 -38.22
C GLN A 26 15.09 6.82 -39.75
N ALA A 27 14.47 7.70 -40.54
CA ALA A 27 14.56 7.67 -42.00
C ALA A 27 15.95 8.11 -42.51
N GLU A 28 16.63 9.01 -41.79
CA GLU A 28 17.96 9.52 -42.13
C GLU A 28 19.09 8.59 -41.71
N THR A 29 18.94 7.88 -40.59
CA THR A 29 19.92 6.89 -40.11
C THR A 29 19.43 5.47 -40.43
N SER A 30 19.73 4.99 -41.64
CA SER A 30 19.49 3.58 -42.02
C SER A 30 20.43 2.59 -41.31
N ASP A 31 21.47 3.10 -40.65
CA ASP A 31 22.28 2.33 -39.72
C ASP A 31 21.55 2.26 -38.38
N VAL A 32 21.30 1.03 -37.92
CA VAL A 32 20.60 0.69 -36.67
C VAL A 32 21.43 1.16 -35.47
N SER A 33 21.50 2.47 -35.26
CA SER A 33 21.99 3.02 -34.00
C SER A 33 20.90 2.75 -32.97
N VAL A 34 21.18 1.82 -32.06
CA VAL A 34 20.35 1.57 -30.88
C VAL A 34 20.16 2.92 -30.17
N LEU A 35 19.00 3.53 -30.37
CA LEU A 35 18.66 4.77 -29.68
C LEU A 35 18.59 4.45 -28.19
N PRO A 36 19.11 5.32 -27.32
CA PRO A 36 18.94 5.14 -25.89
C PRO A 36 17.44 5.07 -25.58
N PRO A 37 16.99 4.14 -24.71
CA PRO A 37 15.59 4.03 -24.35
C PRO A 37 15.10 5.37 -23.79
N VAL A 38 14.09 5.95 -24.43
CA VAL A 38 13.42 7.17 -23.98
C VAL A 38 12.15 6.74 -23.27
N ALA A 39 12.11 6.91 -21.95
CA ALA A 39 10.89 6.77 -21.17
C ALA A 39 10.17 8.12 -21.13
N TYR A 40 8.89 8.13 -21.47
CA TYR A 40 8.02 9.29 -21.30
C TYR A 40 7.22 9.09 -20.02
N LEU A 41 7.31 10.03 -19.08
CA LEU A 41 6.40 10.08 -17.94
C LEU A 41 5.08 10.64 -18.44
N LEU A 42 4.05 9.80 -18.51
CA LEU A 42 2.68 10.25 -18.71
C LEU A 42 2.08 10.43 -17.31
N PRO A 43 1.91 11.66 -16.80
CA PRO A 43 1.25 11.86 -15.52
C PRO A 43 -0.20 11.38 -15.64
N ASP A 44 -0.53 10.35 -14.86
CA ASP A 44 -1.89 9.84 -14.70
C ASP A 44 -2.46 10.47 -13.44
N GLU A 45 -3.29 11.49 -13.61
CA GLU A 45 -3.92 12.23 -12.51
C GLU A 45 -4.75 11.30 -11.60
N THR A 46 -5.34 10.24 -12.16
CA THR A 46 -6.12 9.29 -11.35
C THR A 46 -5.20 8.50 -10.43
N GLN A 47 -4.05 8.04 -10.93
CA GLN A 47 -3.04 7.38 -10.11
C GLN A 47 -2.41 8.33 -9.10
N HIS A 48 -2.21 9.60 -9.48
CA HIS A 48 -1.69 10.61 -8.57
C HIS A 48 -2.66 10.84 -7.40
N GLN A 49 -3.95 10.98 -7.68
CA GLN A 49 -4.98 11.15 -6.65
C GLN A 49 -5.06 9.95 -5.71
N VAL A 50 -5.03 8.72 -6.25
CA VAL A 50 -4.99 7.50 -5.43
C VAL A 50 -3.75 7.47 -4.54
N ALA A 51 -2.58 7.84 -5.08
CA ALA A 51 -1.36 7.90 -4.28
C ALA A 51 -1.44 8.93 -3.14
N LEU A 52 -2.08 10.09 -3.38
CA LEU A 52 -2.33 11.09 -2.34
C LEU A 52 -3.25 10.56 -1.24
N GLU A 53 -4.33 9.86 -1.62
CA GLU A 53 -5.25 9.23 -0.65
C GLU A 53 -4.54 8.17 0.20
N LEU A 54 -3.64 7.38 -0.38
CA LEU A 54 -2.85 6.40 0.37
C LEU A 54 -1.91 7.06 1.39
N ILE A 55 -1.33 8.22 1.04
CA ILE A 55 -0.48 9.01 1.95
C ILE A 55 -1.34 9.63 3.07
N GLU A 56 -2.49 10.21 2.73
CA GLU A 56 -3.40 10.84 3.69
C GLU A 56 -3.94 9.83 4.71
N ASN A 57 -4.29 8.64 4.26
CA ASN A 57 -4.71 7.52 5.12
C ASN A 57 -3.54 6.84 5.85
N SER A 58 -2.31 7.36 5.74
CA SER A 58 -1.11 6.79 6.35
C SER A 58 -0.88 5.32 5.99
N GLN A 59 -1.28 4.88 4.78
CA GLN A 59 -1.02 3.51 4.30
C GLN A 59 0.39 3.38 3.69
N ILE A 60 0.88 4.48 3.12
CA ILE A 60 2.25 4.63 2.63
C ILE A 60 2.87 5.90 3.23
N ASP A 61 4.14 5.82 3.64
CA ASP A 61 4.90 6.98 4.06
C ASP A 61 5.33 7.81 2.84
N MET A 62 5.62 9.10 3.07
CA MET A 62 6.12 10.00 2.04
C MET A 62 7.41 9.43 1.41
N PRO A 63 7.45 9.23 0.07
CA PRO A 63 8.64 8.72 -0.58
C PRO A 63 9.81 9.69 -0.41
N SER A 64 10.98 9.13 -0.12
CA SER A 64 12.24 9.85 0.05
C SER A 64 13.16 9.59 -1.15
N LEU A 65 13.67 10.66 -1.73
CA LEU A 65 14.65 10.57 -2.82
C LEU A 65 16.05 10.44 -2.22
N THR A 66 16.79 9.44 -2.68
CA THR A 66 18.18 9.17 -2.30
C THR A 66 19.08 9.25 -3.54
N ASP A 67 20.39 9.32 -3.36
CA ASP A 67 21.34 9.42 -4.48
C ASP A 67 21.25 8.23 -5.45
N SER A 68 20.83 7.06 -4.96
CA SER A 68 20.75 5.82 -5.73
C SER A 68 19.33 5.48 -6.24
N GLY A 69 18.29 6.16 -5.75
CA GLY A 69 16.92 5.82 -6.10
C GLY A 69 15.85 6.43 -5.19
N LEU A 70 14.65 5.85 -5.25
CA LEU A 70 13.50 6.23 -4.43
C LEU A 70 13.30 5.18 -3.33
N ALA A 71 13.17 5.63 -2.08
CA ALA A 71 12.84 4.77 -0.95
C ALA A 71 11.51 5.20 -0.33
N LEU A 72 10.59 4.26 -0.15
CA LEU A 72 9.31 4.49 0.53
C LEU A 72 9.07 3.40 1.56
N LYS A 73 8.30 3.72 2.59
CA LYS A 73 7.85 2.73 3.57
C LYS A 73 6.35 2.55 3.43
N CYS A 74 5.88 1.32 3.58
CA CYS A 74 4.46 1.01 3.53
C CYS A 74 4.10 -0.03 4.58
N TYR A 75 2.85 -0.01 5.01
CA TYR A 75 2.31 -1.07 5.87
C TYR A 75 2.03 -2.34 5.06
N SER A 76 2.06 -3.48 5.73
CA SER A 76 1.54 -4.73 5.19
C SER A 76 0.10 -4.56 4.73
N SER A 77 -0.29 -5.16 3.60
CA SER A 77 -1.70 -5.24 3.19
C SER A 77 -2.56 -6.06 4.16
N LEU A 78 -1.91 -6.83 5.03
CA LEU A 78 -2.55 -7.58 6.11
C LEU A 78 -2.67 -6.78 7.41
N ALA A 79 -2.07 -5.58 7.49
CA ALA A 79 -2.16 -4.74 8.67
C ALA A 79 -3.56 -4.15 8.78
N THR A 80 -4.14 -4.26 9.98
CA THR A 80 -5.44 -3.70 10.34
C THR A 80 -5.27 -2.58 11.36
N GLU A 81 -6.28 -1.74 11.53
CA GLU A 81 -6.30 -0.70 12.56
C GLU A 81 -6.20 -1.25 14.00
N PHE A 82 -6.48 -2.54 14.18
CA PHE A 82 -6.41 -3.24 15.45
C PHE A 82 -5.04 -3.86 15.73
N ASP A 83 -4.11 -3.80 14.78
CA ASP A 83 -2.77 -4.33 15.00
C ASP A 83 -1.98 -3.36 15.90
N PRO A 84 -1.55 -3.79 17.10
CA PRO A 84 -0.80 -2.92 18.02
C PRO A 84 0.61 -2.61 17.51
N LEU A 85 1.14 -3.45 16.60
CA LEU A 85 2.46 -3.33 15.99
C LEU A 85 2.36 -3.74 14.52
N PRO A 86 1.76 -2.91 13.65
CA PRO A 86 1.57 -3.24 12.25
C PRO A 86 2.93 -3.34 11.55
N GLN A 87 3.10 -4.41 10.76
CA GLN A 87 4.36 -4.68 10.08
C GLN A 87 4.59 -3.69 8.93
N LYS A 88 5.79 -3.10 8.88
CA LYS A 88 6.22 -2.17 7.84
C LYS A 88 7.27 -2.79 6.92
N TYR A 89 7.22 -2.40 5.66
CA TYR A 89 8.21 -2.74 4.64
C TYR A 89 8.83 -1.47 4.10
N ALA A 90 10.13 -1.49 3.88
CA ALA A 90 10.84 -0.48 3.10
C ALA A 90 10.99 -1.00 1.67
N VAL A 91 10.47 -0.26 0.70
CA VAL A 91 10.61 -0.54 -0.72
C VAL A 91 11.61 0.45 -1.30
N PHE A 92 12.65 -0.08 -1.95
CA PHE A 92 13.65 0.72 -2.65
C PHE A 92 13.59 0.46 -4.15
N LEU A 93 13.54 1.54 -4.92
CA LEU A 93 13.56 1.53 -6.38
C LEU A 93 14.77 2.32 -6.88
N GLY A 94 15.80 1.60 -7.32
CA GLY A 94 17.04 2.17 -7.83
C GLY A 94 16.95 2.67 -9.27
N PHE A 95 17.69 3.73 -9.61
CA PHE A 95 17.75 4.27 -10.98
C PHE A 95 18.42 3.32 -11.99
N ASN A 96 19.19 2.35 -11.49
CA ASN A 96 19.75 1.23 -12.22
C ASN A 96 18.74 0.11 -12.51
N LEU A 97 17.44 0.36 -12.31
CA LEU A 97 16.34 -0.61 -12.44
C LEU A 97 16.42 -1.77 -11.44
N SER A 98 17.21 -1.63 -10.36
CA SER A 98 17.16 -2.60 -9.26
C SER A 98 16.02 -2.25 -8.32
N SER A 99 15.29 -3.24 -7.84
CA SER A 99 14.34 -3.08 -6.74
C SER A 99 14.69 -4.01 -5.59
N SER A 100 14.49 -3.55 -4.36
CA SER A 100 14.60 -4.37 -3.16
C SER A 100 13.47 -4.06 -2.19
N ILE A 101 13.11 -5.06 -1.40
CA ILE A 101 12.10 -4.95 -0.35
C ILE A 101 12.76 -5.45 0.92
N ASP A 102 12.91 -4.54 1.87
CA ASP A 102 13.47 -4.83 3.18
C ASP A 102 12.33 -4.80 4.21
N LEU A 103 12.33 -5.81 5.07
CA LEU A 103 11.35 -5.93 6.14
C LEU A 103 11.88 -5.11 7.31
N GLU A 104 11.16 -4.07 7.72
CA GLU A 104 11.61 -3.26 8.85
C GLU A 104 11.38 -4.10 10.10
N GLU A 105 12.46 -4.49 10.78
CA GLU A 105 12.34 -5.23 12.03
C GLU A 105 11.49 -4.40 12.99
N PRO A 106 10.41 -4.97 13.56
CA PRO A 106 9.61 -4.24 14.53
C PRO A 106 10.54 -3.85 15.66
N HIS A 107 10.74 -2.54 15.83
CA HIS A 107 11.56 -2.05 16.91
C HIS A 107 10.86 -2.47 18.21
N LEU A 108 11.33 -3.56 18.81
CA LEU A 108 10.83 -4.12 20.06
C LEU A 108 11.07 -3.10 21.15
N GLN A 109 10.15 -2.15 21.28
CA GLN A 109 10.20 -1.11 22.29
C GLN A 109 9.70 -1.71 23.61
N GLY A 110 10.63 -2.38 24.30
CA GLY A 110 10.42 -2.89 25.66
C GLY A 110 9.58 -4.16 25.75
N PRO A 111 9.62 -4.85 26.90
CA PRO A 111 8.79 -6.02 27.15
C PRO A 111 7.32 -5.63 26.99
N SER A 112 6.57 -6.46 26.25
CA SER A 112 5.15 -6.18 26.02
C SER A 112 4.41 -6.12 27.37
N ALA A 113 3.32 -5.35 27.44
CA ALA A 113 2.47 -5.32 28.64
C ALA A 113 2.03 -6.73 29.09
N LEU A 114 1.95 -7.69 28.16
CA LEU A 114 1.74 -9.12 28.46
C LEU A 114 2.90 -9.78 29.21
N GLN A 115 4.16 -9.46 28.87
CA GLN A 115 5.33 -9.91 29.62
C GLN A 115 5.40 -9.27 31.01
N CYS A 116 5.00 -8.00 31.15
CA CYS A 116 4.87 -7.36 32.46
C CYS A 116 3.76 -8.02 33.30
N ALA A 117 2.62 -8.35 32.69
CA ALA A 117 1.50 -9.01 33.36
C ALA A 117 1.83 -10.44 33.79
N THR A 118 2.56 -11.23 32.99
CA THR A 118 2.96 -12.59 33.40
C THR A 118 3.93 -12.59 34.58
N VAL A 119 4.79 -11.57 34.69
CA VAL A 119 5.71 -11.42 35.84
C VAL A 119 4.95 -11.08 37.12
N GLU A 120 3.86 -10.31 37.06
CA GLU A 120 3.02 -10.05 38.24
C GLU A 120 2.24 -11.29 38.68
N VAL A 121 1.72 -12.11 37.76
CA VAL A 121 1.00 -13.35 38.10
C VAL A 121 1.90 -14.38 38.77
N GLU A 122 3.15 -14.57 38.30
CA GLU A 122 4.10 -15.46 38.98
C GLU A 122 4.45 -14.99 40.39
N LYS A 123 4.50 -13.68 40.61
CA LYS A 123 4.80 -13.11 41.94
C LYS A 123 3.64 -13.34 42.92
N VAL A 124 2.39 -13.22 42.48
CA VAL A 124 1.21 -13.47 43.32
C VAL A 124 1.08 -14.96 43.66
N LEU A 125 1.35 -15.86 42.68
CA LEU A 125 1.28 -17.31 42.91
C LEU A 125 2.34 -17.84 43.88
N GLN A 126 3.49 -17.16 44.04
CA GLN A 126 4.48 -17.53 45.06
C GLN A 126 4.13 -17.03 46.47
N GLU A 127 3.23 -16.06 46.60
CA GLU A 127 2.83 -15.47 47.90
C GLU A 127 1.62 -16.18 48.52
N GLU A 128 0.84 -16.97 47.76
CA GLU A 128 -0.37 -17.65 48.24
C GLU A 128 -0.20 -19.12 48.68
N VAL A 129 1.00 -19.72 48.63
CA VAL A 129 1.20 -21.12 49.06
C VAL A 129 1.42 -21.23 50.58
N VAL A 130 0.46 -20.77 51.38
CA VAL A 130 0.24 -21.26 52.76
C VAL A 130 -1.24 -21.10 53.13
N ILE A 131 -2.16 -21.87 52.53
CA ILE A 131 -3.48 -22.10 53.12
C ILE A 131 -3.86 -23.57 52.96
N ASP A 132 -4.16 -24.17 54.11
CA ASP A 132 -4.38 -25.59 54.36
C ASP A 132 -5.54 -26.19 53.55
N GLU A 133 -5.31 -27.42 53.08
CA GLU A 133 -6.33 -28.30 52.53
C GLU A 133 -7.29 -28.75 53.64
N GLU A 134 -8.57 -28.39 53.54
CA GLU A 134 -9.63 -29.26 54.04
C GLU A 134 -10.98 -28.98 53.35
N GLY A 135 -11.41 -29.95 52.52
CA GLY A 135 -12.78 -30.44 52.63
C GLY A 135 -13.78 -30.07 51.54
N THR A 136 -14.44 -31.15 51.05
CA THR A 136 -15.86 -31.23 50.64
C THR A 136 -16.25 -30.47 49.37
N GLY A 137 -16.70 -31.09 48.27
CA GLY A 137 -17.67 -32.18 48.17
C GLY A 137 -19.04 -31.61 47.80
N GLY A 138 -19.52 -31.94 46.59
CA GLY A 138 -20.85 -31.59 46.06
C GLY A 138 -20.79 -30.44 45.03
N GLU A 139 -21.63 -30.37 44.02
CA GLU A 139 -22.70 -31.20 43.49
C GLU A 139 -23.00 -30.67 42.08
N ALA A 140 -23.62 -31.49 41.25
CA ALA A 140 -23.98 -31.18 39.87
C ALA A 140 -24.93 -29.96 39.75
N THR A 141 -24.83 -29.21 38.65
CA THR A 141 -26.04 -28.61 38.06
C THR A 141 -25.84 -28.39 36.56
N GLU A 142 -26.73 -29.03 35.81
CA GLU A 142 -26.93 -28.92 34.38
C GLU A 142 -27.49 -27.54 34.01
N HIS A 143 -27.64 -27.34 32.69
CA HIS A 143 -28.64 -26.51 32.03
C HIS A 143 -28.25 -25.10 31.56
N LEU A 144 -28.96 -24.71 30.49
CA LEU A 144 -28.95 -23.48 29.70
C LEU A 144 -28.07 -23.54 28.45
N ASP A 145 -28.56 -23.23 27.26
CA ASP A 145 -29.88 -23.27 26.60
C ASP A 145 -29.53 -22.92 25.15
N ASP A 146 -30.25 -23.50 24.21
CA ASP A 146 -30.08 -23.29 22.77
C ASP A 146 -30.14 -21.79 22.42
N LEU A 147 -29.02 -21.26 21.89
CA LEU A 147 -29.00 -19.92 21.28
C LEU A 147 -29.28 -20.07 19.79
N ASP A 148 -30.53 -19.78 19.43
CA ASP A 148 -31.01 -19.66 18.06
C ASP A 148 -30.13 -18.68 17.27
N ALA A 149 -29.50 -19.20 16.22
CA ALA A 149 -28.80 -18.41 15.23
C ALA A 149 -29.83 -17.70 14.34
N ASP A 150 -30.08 -16.42 14.59
CA ASP A 150 -30.81 -15.55 13.68
C ASP A 150 -29.96 -15.32 12.41
N GLU A 151 -30.23 -16.11 11.38
CA GLU A 151 -29.81 -15.83 10.00
C GLU A 151 -30.66 -14.68 9.43
N ASN A 152 -30.24 -13.43 9.66
CA ASN A 152 -30.78 -12.34 8.85
C ASN A 152 -29.81 -11.16 8.78
N GLU A 153 -29.15 -10.98 7.63
CA GLU A 153 -29.11 -9.68 6.95
C GLU A 153 -28.43 -9.83 5.57
N SER A 154 -29.26 -10.01 4.54
CA SER A 154 -28.86 -9.86 3.14
C SER A 154 -28.69 -8.37 2.83
N VAL A 155 -27.46 -7.87 2.89
CA VAL A 155 -27.10 -6.51 2.49
C VAL A 155 -27.35 -6.31 0.99
N VAL A 156 -28.29 -5.43 0.67
CA VAL A 156 -28.51 -4.90 -0.69
C VAL A 156 -27.38 -3.91 -0.97
N THR A 157 -26.44 -4.27 -1.83
CA THR A 157 -25.44 -3.33 -2.35
C THR A 157 -26.09 -2.46 -3.43
N ASP A 158 -26.52 -1.26 -3.03
CA ASP A 158 -26.92 -0.21 -3.96
C ASP A 158 -25.70 0.20 -4.80
N THR A 159 -25.84 0.06 -6.12
CA THR A 159 -24.84 0.48 -7.09
C THR A 159 -24.89 2.01 -7.20
N PRO A 160 -23.80 2.75 -6.92
CA PRO A 160 -23.82 4.20 -7.06
C PRO A 160 -23.98 4.57 -8.53
N LYS A 161 -25.00 5.40 -8.80
CA LYS A 161 -25.23 6.05 -10.08
C LYS A 161 -24.05 6.95 -10.41
N ASP A 162 -23.50 6.80 -11.60
CA ASP A 162 -22.48 7.64 -12.20
C ASP A 162 -22.83 9.13 -12.05
N SER A 163 -22.19 9.80 -11.10
CA SER A 163 -22.21 11.25 -10.98
C SER A 163 -21.27 11.82 -12.02
N ASN A 164 -21.89 12.34 -13.08
CA ASN A 164 -21.37 13.24 -14.10
C ASN A 164 -20.25 14.15 -13.55
N ILE A 165 -19.00 13.82 -13.88
CA ILE A 165 -17.82 14.56 -13.43
C ILE A 165 -17.74 15.84 -14.27
N ASN A 166 -17.88 16.99 -13.60
CA ASN A 166 -17.70 18.32 -14.18
C ASN A 166 -16.30 18.47 -14.80
N GLU A 167 -16.24 18.75 -16.11
CA GLU A 167 -14.99 18.99 -16.87
C GLU A 167 -14.30 20.36 -16.57
N ASP A 168 -14.63 21.02 -15.45
CA ASP A 168 -14.12 22.37 -15.15
C ASP A 168 -13.01 22.42 -14.08
N LEU A 169 -12.50 21.26 -13.61
CA LEU A 169 -11.37 21.26 -12.67
C LEU A 169 -10.02 21.42 -13.38
N LEU A 170 -9.65 22.70 -13.48
CA LEU A 170 -8.33 23.21 -13.07
C LEU A 170 -7.14 22.84 -13.98
N ARG A 171 -7.04 23.66 -15.02
CA ARG A 171 -5.83 24.05 -15.74
C ARG A 171 -4.74 24.61 -14.79
N PHE A 172 -4.07 23.75 -14.01
CA PHE A 172 -2.81 24.09 -13.34
C PHE A 172 -1.63 23.67 -14.23
N SER A 173 -1.17 24.60 -15.06
CA SER A 173 0.13 24.47 -15.73
C SER A 173 1.23 24.88 -14.76
N TYR A 174 1.95 23.92 -14.17
CA TYR A 174 3.22 24.18 -13.50
C TYR A 174 4.36 24.14 -14.54
N SER A 175 4.99 25.29 -14.78
CA SER A 175 6.20 25.39 -15.60
C SER A 175 7.43 25.04 -14.75
N PHE A 176 8.15 24.00 -15.15
CA PHE A 176 9.30 23.39 -14.46
C PHE A 176 10.60 24.25 -14.48
N THR A 177 10.53 25.56 -14.72
CA THR A 177 11.71 26.40 -14.98
C THR A 177 12.29 27.11 -13.76
N ASP A 178 11.73 26.96 -12.56
CA ASP A 178 12.13 27.75 -11.38
C ASP A 178 12.80 26.94 -10.25
N ILE A 179 13.61 25.92 -10.58
CA ILE A 179 14.51 25.30 -9.60
C ILE A 179 15.90 25.92 -9.76
N PRO A 180 16.38 26.78 -8.83
CA PRO A 180 17.75 27.25 -8.83
C PRO A 180 18.71 26.09 -8.53
N ILE A 181 19.73 25.95 -9.37
CA ILE A 181 20.87 25.03 -9.22
C ILE A 181 21.75 25.49 -8.04
#